data_AF-A0A7R7HWA4-F1
#
_entry.id   AF-A0A7R7HWA4-F1
#
_cell.length_a   1.000
_cell.length_b   1.000
_cell.length_c   1.000
_cell.angle_alpha   90.00
_cell.angle_beta   90.00
_cell.angle_gamma   90.00
#
_symmetry.space_group_name_H-M   'P 1'
#
loop_
_entity.id
_entity.type
_entity.pdbx_description
1 polymer ?
#
loop_
_entity_poly.entity_id
_entity_poly.type
_entity_poly.pdbx_seq_one_letter_code
_entity_poly.pdbx_strand_id
1 'polypeptide(L)'
;MSAARDDAMKALESDDWSGAQVERAPRRASTVFSVRLPAELADWLAGEADHRHVTPSAVLRELVATAARAASADSTVTLRLSDLHRAIDALAHPAA
;
A
#
# COMPACT_ATOMS: atom_id res chain seq x y z
N MET A 1 -32.23 13.13 -6.75
CA MET A 1 -31.46 12.35 -5.76
C MET A 1 -32.03 12.41 -4.32
N SER A 2 -33.06 13.21 -4.00
CA SER A 2 -33.62 13.30 -2.63
C SER A 2 -34.54 12.14 -2.25
N ALA A 3 -35.47 11.76 -3.14
CA ALA A 3 -36.51 10.76 -2.85
C ALA A 3 -35.93 9.39 -2.42
N ALA A 4 -34.88 8.90 -3.10
CA ALA A 4 -34.23 7.64 -2.77
C ALA A 4 -33.58 7.63 -1.38
N ARG A 5 -33.12 8.79 -0.89
CA ARG A 5 -32.59 8.93 0.46
C ARG A 5 -33.72 8.92 1.48
N ASP A 6 -34.79 9.65 1.22
CA ASP A 6 -35.92 9.78 2.14
C ASP A 6 -36.67 8.44 2.30
N ASP A 7 -36.80 7.67 1.21
CA ASP A 7 -37.37 6.32 1.23
C ASP A 7 -36.47 5.33 1.99
N ALA A 8 -35.15 5.41 1.82
CA ALA A 8 -34.20 4.59 2.56
C ALA A 8 -34.23 4.90 4.08
N MET A 9 -34.38 6.17 4.46
CA MET A 9 -34.48 6.57 5.87
C MET A 9 -35.77 6.06 6.52
N LYS A 10 -36.90 6.10 5.82
CA LYS A 10 -38.17 5.53 6.32
C LYS A 10 -38.11 4.03 6.54
N ALA A 11 -37.46 3.30 5.65
CA ALA A 11 -37.28 1.86 5.79
C ALA A 11 -36.43 1.51 7.03
N LEU A 12 -35.41 2.32 7.34
CA LEU A 12 -34.58 2.13 8.53
C LEU A 12 -35.34 2.41 9.84
N GLU A 13 -36.29 3.36 9.85
CA GLU A 13 -37.08 3.69 11.04
C GLU A 13 -38.08 2.59 11.44
N SER A 14 -38.53 1.78 10.48
CA SER A 14 -39.51 0.71 10.72
C SER A 14 -38.93 -0.63 11.20
N ASP A 15 -37.61 -0.80 11.17
CA ASP A 15 -36.94 -2.05 11.53
C ASP A 15 -36.57 -2.12 13.01
N ASP A 16 -36.63 -3.32 13.60
CA ASP A 16 -36.14 -3.59 14.95
C ASP A 16 -34.62 -3.84 14.92
N TRP A 17 -33.86 -2.89 15.48
CA TRP A 17 -32.40 -2.91 15.54
C TRP A 17 -31.84 -3.48 16.83
N SER A 18 -32.67 -4.02 17.72
CA SER A 18 -32.25 -4.51 19.06
C SER A 18 -31.18 -5.60 19.02
N GLY A 19 -31.09 -6.36 17.91
CA GLY A 19 -30.05 -7.38 17.66
C GLY A 19 -28.91 -6.93 16.73
N ALA A 20 -28.86 -5.66 16.31
CA ALA A 20 -27.92 -5.22 15.29
C ALA A 20 -26.50 -5.02 15.85
N GLN A 21 -25.50 -5.50 15.11
CA GLN A 21 -24.09 -5.28 15.44
C GLN A 21 -23.59 -3.99 14.76
N VAL A 22 -23.25 -2.98 15.56
CA VAL A 22 -22.72 -1.71 15.05
C VAL A 22 -21.24 -1.87 14.70
N GLU A 23 -20.94 -1.98 13.40
CA GLU A 23 -19.58 -1.94 12.88
C GLU A 23 -19.08 -0.48 12.84
N ARG A 24 -18.29 -0.07 13.85
CA ARG A 24 -17.71 1.30 13.93
C ARG A 24 -16.35 1.44 13.26
N ALA A 25 -15.74 0.33 12.85
CA ALA A 25 -14.46 0.38 12.16
C ALA A 25 -14.68 1.01 10.77
N PRO A 26 -13.93 2.05 10.39
CA PRO A 26 -14.00 2.54 9.03
C PRO A 26 -13.60 1.39 8.10
N ARG A 27 -14.53 1.00 7.21
CA ARG A 27 -14.20 0.05 6.15
C ARG A 27 -13.01 0.62 5.38
N ARG A 28 -11.95 -0.17 5.25
CA ARG A 28 -10.81 0.23 4.42
C ARG A 28 -11.35 0.43 3.00
N ALA A 29 -11.38 1.68 2.56
CA ALA A 29 -11.77 2.00 1.20
C ALA A 29 -10.75 1.34 0.26
N SER A 30 -11.25 0.54 -0.68
CA SER A 30 -10.44 -0.03 -1.75
C SER A 30 -10.61 0.84 -2.98
N THR A 31 -9.51 1.42 -3.47
CA THR A 31 -9.48 2.18 -4.72
C THR A 31 -8.79 1.36 -5.79
N VAL A 32 -9.43 1.22 -6.95
CA VAL A 32 -8.86 0.54 -8.11
C VAL A 32 -8.28 1.58 -9.06
N PHE A 33 -6.99 1.46 -9.36
CA PHE A 33 -6.32 2.22 -10.41
C PHE A 33 -6.14 1.33 -11.63
N SER A 34 -6.56 1.81 -12.80
CA SER A 34 -6.41 1.11 -14.07
C SER A 34 -5.67 1.99 -15.06
N VAL A 35 -4.64 1.43 -15.68
CA VAL A 35 -3.80 2.10 -16.67
C VAL A 35 -3.48 1.12 -17.80
N ARG A 36 -3.30 1.64 -19.02
CA ARG A 36 -2.76 0.86 -20.14
C ARG A 36 -1.25 0.95 -20.11
N LEU A 37 -0.58 -0.20 -20.08
CA LEU A 37 0.87 -0.28 -20.18
C LEU A 37 1.30 -0.37 -21.64
N PRO A 38 2.41 0.28 -22.03
CA PRO A 38 3.14 -0.05 -23.25
C PRO A 38 3.47 -1.56 -23.29
N ALA A 39 3.50 -2.14 -24.49
CA ALA A 39 3.68 -3.58 -24.68
C ALA A 39 4.93 -4.11 -23.96
N GLU A 40 6.06 -3.43 -24.10
CA GLU A 40 7.33 -3.81 -23.46
C GLU A 40 7.22 -3.94 -21.92
N LEU A 41 6.47 -3.04 -21.28
CA LEU A 41 6.26 -3.07 -19.83
C LEU A 41 5.25 -4.14 -19.43
N ALA A 42 4.26 -4.41 -20.26
CA ALA A 42 3.31 -5.49 -20.03
C ALA A 42 3.99 -6.86 -20.14
N ASP A 43 4.84 -7.06 -21.15
CA ASP A 43 5.59 -8.29 -21.37
C ASP A 43 6.59 -8.53 -20.23
N TRP A 44 7.32 -7.49 -19.82
CA TRP A 44 8.21 -7.57 -18.67
C TRP A 44 7.46 -7.95 -17.39
N LEU A 45 6.33 -7.29 -17.12
CA LEU A 45 5.54 -7.55 -15.92
C LEU A 45 4.99 -8.98 -15.90
N ALA A 46 4.54 -9.49 -17.06
CA ALA A 46 4.08 -10.87 -17.18
C ALA A 46 5.21 -11.87 -16.93
N GLY A 47 6.38 -11.66 -17.56
CA GLY A 47 7.55 -12.52 -17.37
C GLY A 47 8.04 -12.54 -15.92
N GLU A 48 8.03 -11.40 -15.25
CA GLU A 48 8.43 -11.30 -13.84
C GLU A 48 7.43 -11.99 -12.91
N ALA A 49 6.13 -11.85 -13.19
CA ALA A 49 5.08 -12.54 -12.45
C ALA A 49 5.20 -14.06 -12.59
N ASP A 50 5.46 -14.55 -13.80
CA ASP A 50 5.68 -15.96 -14.09
C ASP A 50 6.94 -16.48 -13.39
N HIS A 51 8.06 -15.73 -13.45
CA HIS A 51 9.30 -16.08 -12.78
C HIS A 51 9.14 -16.22 -11.26
N ARG A 52 8.34 -15.34 -10.66
CA ARG A 52 8.05 -15.33 -9.21
C ARG A 52 6.89 -16.24 -8.81
N HIS A 53 6.20 -16.87 -9.77
CA HIS A 53 4.97 -17.63 -9.55
C HIS A 53 3.88 -16.85 -8.79
N VAL A 54 3.69 -15.58 -9.13
CA VAL A 54 2.67 -14.69 -8.54
C VAL A 54 1.84 -14.00 -9.62
N THR A 55 0.83 -13.22 -9.23
CA THR A 55 0.05 -12.44 -10.19
C THR A 55 0.76 -11.13 -10.57
N PRO A 56 0.56 -10.61 -11.79
CA PRO A 56 1.05 -9.28 -12.19
C PRO A 56 0.66 -8.16 -11.21
N SER A 57 -0.54 -8.24 -10.64
CA SER A 57 -1.01 -7.28 -9.62
C SER A 57 -0.26 -7.39 -8.28
N ALA A 58 0.32 -8.55 -7.95
CA ALA A 58 1.19 -8.68 -6.78
C ALA A 58 2.53 -7.97 -7.01
N VAL A 59 3.15 -8.20 -8.17
CA VAL A 59 4.40 -7.53 -8.57
C VAL A 59 4.21 -6.01 -8.62
N LEU A 60 3.14 -5.52 -9.26
CA LEU A 60 2.84 -4.08 -9.30
C LEU A 60 2.68 -3.48 -7.90
N ARG A 61 1.98 -4.16 -6.98
CA ARG A 61 1.80 -3.69 -5.60
C ARG A 61 3.13 -3.58 -4.87
N GLU A 62 4.03 -4.54 -5.07
CA GLU A 62 5.37 -4.55 -4.48
C GLU A 62 6.24 -3.41 -5.03
N LEU A 63 6.22 -3.20 -6.35
CA LEU A 63 6.95 -2.13 -7.02
C LEU A 63 6.47 -0.76 -6.53
N VAL A 64 5.15 -0.56 -6.45
CA VAL A 64 4.56 0.69 -5.93
C VAL A 64 4.92 0.90 -4.46
N ALA A 65 4.86 -0.13 -3.62
CA ALA A 65 5.25 -0.02 -2.22
C ALA A 65 6.74 0.30 -2.04
N THR A 66 7.59 -0.22 -2.92
CA THR A 66 9.03 0.06 -2.91
C THR A 66 9.33 1.48 -3.40
N ALA A 67 8.67 1.92 -4.46
CA ALA A 67 8.77 3.30 -4.95
C ALA A 67 8.28 4.30 -3.89
N ALA A 68 7.17 4.02 -3.21
CA ALA A 68 6.66 4.86 -2.14
C ALA A 68 7.65 4.98 -0.97
N ARG A 69 8.27 3.86 -0.56
CA ARG A 69 9.32 3.86 0.47
C ARG A 69 10.54 4.67 0.03
N ALA A 70 11.00 4.49 -1.19
CA ALA A 70 12.12 5.26 -1.74
C ALA A 70 11.82 6.76 -1.77
N ALA A 71 10.63 7.14 -2.25
CA ALA A 71 10.19 8.54 -2.26
C ALA A 71 10.08 9.14 -0.84
N SER A 72 9.70 8.34 0.16
CA SER A 72 9.68 8.79 1.56
C SER A 72 11.07 8.86 2.21
N ALA A 73 12.02 8.07 1.71
CA ALA A 73 13.40 8.01 2.18
C ALA A 73 14.28 9.10 1.54
N ASP A 74 13.78 9.82 0.55
CA ASP A 74 14.46 10.93 -0.15
C ASP A 74 14.63 12.19 0.74
N SER A 75 14.66 12.00 2.06
CA SER A 75 15.26 12.95 2.98
C SER A 75 16.78 12.80 2.90
N THR A 76 17.49 13.83 2.46
CA THR A 76 18.96 13.87 2.51
C THR A 76 19.44 13.58 3.93
N VAL A 77 20.03 12.41 4.17
CA VAL A 77 20.65 12.08 5.45
C VAL A 77 22.08 12.61 5.44
N THR A 78 22.29 13.77 6.04
CA THR A 78 23.63 14.35 6.21
C THR A 78 24.32 13.69 7.41
N LEU A 79 25.38 12.93 7.15
CA LEU A 79 26.22 12.30 8.17
C LEU A 79 27.62 12.95 8.14
N ARG A 80 28.27 13.07 9.31
CA ARG A 80 29.69 13.43 9.34
C ARG A 80 30.52 12.22 8.91
N LEU A 81 31.55 12.46 8.09
CA LEU A 81 32.47 11.39 7.64
C LEU A 81 33.09 10.62 8.82
N SER A 82 33.35 11.30 9.94
CA SER A 82 33.86 10.68 11.18
C SER A 82 32.91 9.62 11.74
N ASP A 83 31.60 9.89 11.69
CA ASP A 83 30.59 9.00 12.26
C ASP A 83 30.39 7.77 11.36
N LEU A 84 30.53 7.95 10.04
CA LEU A 84 30.54 6.84 9.08
C LEU A 84 31.76 5.93 9.30
N HIS A 85 32.96 6.49 9.42
CA HIS A 85 34.16 5.70 9.70
C HIS A 85 34.03 4.92 11.01
N ARG A 86 33.57 5.58 12.08
CA ARG A 86 33.36 4.91 13.37
C ARG A 86 32.33 3.78 13.29
N ALA A 87 31.27 3.94 12.50
CA ALA A 87 30.26 2.88 12.31
C ALA A 87 30.85 1.68 11.53
N ILE A 88 31.66 1.94 10.50
CA ILE A 88 32.37 0.90 9.75
C ILE A 88 33.35 0.16 10.66
N ASP A 89 34.15 0.89 11.44
CA ASP A 89 35.13 0.31 12.35
C ASP A 89 34.47 -0.56 13.43
N ALA A 90 33.32 -0.14 13.96
CA ALA A 90 32.54 -0.90 14.94
C ALA A 90 31.95 -2.20 14.37
N LEU A 91 31.63 -2.23 13.07
CA LEU A 91 31.15 -3.43 12.39
C LEU A 91 32.30 -4.37 11.99
N ALA A 92 33.46 -3.80 11.62
CA ALA A 92 34.64 -4.56 11.21
C ALA A 92 35.42 -5.14 12.40
N HIS A 93 35.35 -4.48 13.56
CA HIS A 93 35.99 -4.91 14.81
C HIS A 93 34.95 -4.97 15.92
N PRO A 94 34.04 -5.95 15.90
CA PRO A 94 33.11 -6.14 17.01
C PRO A 94 33.94 -6.37 18.27
N ALA A 95 33.78 -5.49 19.27
CA ALA A 95 34.46 -5.63 20.55
C ALA A 95 34.19 -7.02 21.11
N ALA A 96 35.28 -7.74 21.44
CA ALA A 96 35.24 -9.08 22.04
C ALA A 96 34.65 -9.05 23.45
#